data_AF-A0A6A5S3U9-F1
#
_entry.id   AF-A0A6A5S3U9-F1
#
_cell.length_a   1.000
_cell.length_b   1.000
_cell.length_c   1.000
_cell.angle_alpha   90.00
_cell.angle_beta   90.00
_cell.angle_gamma   90.00
#
_symmetry.space_group_name_H-M   'P 1'
#
loop_
_entity.id
_entity.type
_entity.pdbx_description
1 polymer ?
#
loop_
_entity_poly.entity_id
_entity_poly.type
_entity_poly.pdbx_seq_one_letter_code
_entity_poly.pdbx_strand_id
1 'polypeptide(L)'
;MKASKKSRQISGAGKRSLGTCLRALGVVPLPCSLPSPETLRLTTISASSVDYTAIKTLCNVSIEWVNDLSSHCQFDPATKKLYIFRFPSRCALDLTNKRWSVVIHSVCRIACAHTCRNKCSLLPHSTVENYFREVLLSYRLLFGHDDRSRKLCRKKLFGKHRAHDSVLYALCTWKNMAKATNFPQLQEREMYEPAIDFPILGNRLATLQEYILQQKPRTWAEVFQDRRDPQWSFNFWAVMIIGGATILLGTLQVVLSALQLAATIKPSLGR
;
A
#
# COMPACT_ATOMS: atom_id res chain seq x y z
N MET A 1 -0.54 -55.84 48.69
CA MET A 1 -0.20 -55.57 47.28
C MET A 1 -1.39 -54.88 46.61
N LYS A 2 -1.36 -53.55 46.45
CA LYS A 2 -2.39 -52.76 45.76
C LYS A 2 -1.89 -52.46 44.35
N ALA A 3 -2.51 -53.07 43.34
CA ALA A 3 -2.15 -52.86 41.94
C ALA A 3 -2.76 -51.55 41.42
N SER A 4 -1.87 -50.65 40.98
CA SER A 4 -2.16 -49.37 40.35
C SER A 4 -2.73 -49.58 38.94
N LYS A 5 -3.98 -49.15 38.70
CA LYS A 5 -4.60 -49.16 37.37
C LYS A 5 -4.53 -47.74 36.80
N LYS A 6 -3.44 -47.45 36.08
CA LYS A 6 -3.21 -46.21 35.34
C LYS A 6 -4.07 -46.22 34.07
N SER A 7 -5.24 -45.58 34.11
CA SER A 7 -6.06 -45.34 32.92
C SER A 7 -5.37 -44.28 32.04
N ARG A 8 -4.93 -44.68 30.85
CA ARG A 8 -4.47 -43.77 29.79
C ARG A 8 -5.68 -43.02 29.25
N GLN A 9 -5.75 -41.72 29.55
CA GLN A 9 -6.60 -40.77 28.82
C GLN A 9 -6.12 -40.73 27.37
N ILE A 10 -6.88 -41.32 26.46
CA ILE A 10 -6.79 -41.05 25.03
C ILE A 10 -7.43 -39.67 24.83
N SER A 11 -6.59 -38.66 24.65
CA SER A 11 -6.98 -37.27 24.39
C SER A 11 -7.87 -37.22 23.14
N GLY A 12 -9.11 -36.80 23.33
CA GLY A 12 -10.10 -36.68 22.26
C GLY A 12 -9.66 -35.70 21.18
N ALA A 13 -9.71 -36.15 19.93
CA ALA A 13 -9.60 -35.32 18.75
C ALA A 13 -10.77 -34.32 18.72
N GLY A 14 -10.51 -33.10 19.18
CA GLY A 14 -11.45 -31.98 19.10
C GLY A 14 -11.75 -31.66 17.64
N LYS A 15 -13.01 -31.84 17.24
CA LYS A 15 -13.54 -31.48 15.92
C LYS A 15 -13.18 -30.01 15.61
N ARG A 16 -12.23 -29.80 14.70
CA ARG A 16 -11.90 -28.44 14.21
C ARG A 16 -13.18 -27.88 13.56
N SER A 17 -13.62 -26.69 13.97
CA SER A 17 -14.84 -26.11 13.40
C SER A 17 -14.61 -25.83 11.91
N LEU A 18 -15.65 -26.03 11.11
CA LEU A 18 -15.64 -25.72 9.68
C LEU A 18 -15.19 -24.27 9.43
N GLY A 19 -15.53 -23.34 10.33
CA GLY A 19 -15.12 -21.94 10.27
C GLY A 19 -13.63 -21.69 10.50
N THR A 20 -12.93 -22.54 11.26
CA THR A 20 -11.46 -22.50 11.35
C THR A 20 -10.83 -23.05 10.08
N CYS A 21 -11.42 -24.08 9.48
CA CYS A 21 -10.97 -24.63 8.20
C CYS A 21 -11.15 -23.62 7.05
N LEU A 22 -12.32 -22.97 6.96
CA LEU A 22 -12.61 -21.98 5.92
C LEU A 22 -11.77 -20.70 6.04
N ARG A 23 -11.40 -20.31 7.27
CA ARG A 23 -10.38 -19.27 7.51
C ARG A 23 -8.99 -19.72 7.09
N ALA A 24 -8.60 -20.96 7.40
CA ALA A 24 -7.33 -21.54 6.96
C ALA A 24 -7.26 -21.77 5.44
N LEU A 25 -8.40 -21.93 4.77
CA LEU A 25 -8.52 -22.05 3.31
C LEU A 25 -8.49 -20.67 2.60
N GLY A 26 -8.44 -19.56 3.34
CA GLY A 26 -8.26 -18.22 2.77
C GLY A 26 -9.41 -17.70 1.90
N VAL A 27 -10.56 -18.39 1.91
CA VAL A 27 -11.70 -18.13 1.00
C VAL A 27 -12.51 -16.91 1.42
N VAL A 28 -12.55 -16.57 2.72
CA VAL A 28 -13.27 -15.39 3.21
C VAL A 28 -12.58 -14.77 4.43
N PRO A 29 -12.25 -13.47 4.41
CA PRO A 29 -11.89 -12.75 5.61
C PRO A 29 -13.17 -12.22 6.25
N LEU A 30 -13.67 -12.93 7.24
CA LEU A 30 -14.64 -12.36 8.18
C LEU A 30 -13.83 -11.86 9.37
N PRO A 31 -13.63 -10.54 9.53
CA PRO A 31 -13.20 -10.02 10.82
C PRO A 31 -14.30 -10.36 11.83
N CYS A 32 -13.96 -11.11 12.89
CA CYS A 32 -14.90 -11.40 13.99
C CYS A 32 -15.24 -10.14 14.80
N SER A 33 -14.54 -9.04 14.54
CA SER A 33 -14.76 -7.71 15.11
C SER A 33 -14.30 -6.69 14.06
N LEU A 34 -15.25 -5.94 13.49
CA LEU A 34 -14.92 -4.71 12.77
C LEU A 34 -14.31 -3.72 13.79
N PRO A 35 -13.24 -2.99 13.43
CA PRO A 35 -12.72 -1.92 14.28
C PRO A 35 -13.82 -0.92 14.60
N SER A 36 -13.78 -0.29 15.78
CA SER A 36 -14.68 0.83 16.08
C SER A 36 -14.54 1.90 14.99
N PRO A 37 -15.66 2.39 14.41
CA PRO A 37 -15.61 3.41 13.36
C PRO A 37 -14.92 4.70 13.82
N GLU A 38 -14.85 4.96 15.13
CA GLU A 38 -14.19 6.17 15.68
C GLU A 38 -12.67 6.17 15.46
N THR A 39 -12.00 5.03 15.66
CA THR A 39 -10.55 4.91 15.46
C THR A 39 -10.12 5.06 14.00
N LEU A 40 -10.97 4.64 13.05
CA LEU A 40 -10.68 4.74 11.61
C LEU A 40 -11.04 6.10 11.01
N ARG A 41 -11.94 6.87 11.66
CA ARG A 41 -12.39 8.18 11.19
C ARG A 41 -11.35 9.29 11.34
N LEU A 42 -10.39 9.13 12.27
CA LEU A 42 -9.35 10.13 12.52
C LEU A 42 -8.11 9.95 11.65
N THR A 43 -8.01 8.84 10.92
CA THR A 43 -6.84 8.51 10.10
C THR A 43 -7.17 8.73 8.64
N THR A 44 -6.53 9.69 7.97
CA THR A 44 -6.61 9.82 6.51
C THR A 44 -5.45 9.04 5.88
N ILE A 45 -5.73 8.26 4.83
CA ILE A 45 -4.68 7.60 4.06
C ILE A 45 -4.32 8.48 2.87
N SER A 46 -3.03 8.84 2.78
CA SER A 46 -2.51 9.57 1.62
C SER A 46 -1.95 8.58 0.59
N ALA A 47 -2.31 8.76 -0.67
CA ALA A 47 -1.82 7.90 -1.75
C ALA A 47 -0.31 8.02 -1.95
N SER A 48 0.25 9.21 -1.78
CA SER A 48 1.68 9.48 -1.96
C SER A 48 2.54 8.88 -0.84
N SER A 49 1.97 8.60 0.34
CA SER A 49 2.70 7.99 1.45
C SER A 49 2.70 6.46 1.38
N VAL A 50 1.72 5.85 0.70
CA VAL A 50 1.53 4.38 0.62
C VAL A 50 1.70 3.85 -0.80
N ASP A 51 2.21 4.65 -1.74
CA ASP A 51 2.46 4.16 -3.10
C ASP A 51 3.58 3.11 -3.13
N TYR A 52 3.58 2.27 -4.16
CA TYR A 52 4.52 1.16 -4.29
C TYR A 52 5.97 1.65 -4.38
N THR A 53 6.19 2.83 -4.93
CA THR A 53 7.49 3.49 -4.94
C THR A 53 7.96 3.77 -3.52
N ALA A 54 7.20 4.48 -2.71
CA ALA A 54 7.49 4.84 -1.32
C ALA A 54 7.75 3.57 -0.49
N ILE A 55 6.86 2.58 -0.60
CA ILE A 55 7.01 1.28 0.06
C ILE A 55 8.35 0.63 -0.28
N LYS A 56 8.74 0.67 -1.56
CA LYS A 56 9.95 0.02 -2.03
C LYS A 56 11.23 0.82 -1.76
N THR A 57 11.22 2.13 -2.00
CA THR A 57 12.42 2.97 -1.91
C THR A 57 12.69 3.43 -0.49
N LEU A 58 11.66 3.79 0.28
CA LEU A 58 11.84 4.31 1.64
C LEU A 58 11.95 3.19 2.68
N CYS A 59 11.13 2.15 2.52
CA CYS A 59 11.01 1.10 3.53
C CYS A 59 11.70 -0.21 3.16
N ASN A 60 12.16 -0.35 1.92
CA ASN A 60 12.64 -1.61 1.34
C ASN A 60 11.64 -2.77 1.56
N VAL A 61 10.34 -2.47 1.53
CA VAL A 61 9.29 -3.47 1.70
C VAL A 61 9.05 -4.15 0.37
N SER A 62 9.04 -5.49 0.41
CA SER A 62 8.83 -6.33 -0.76
C SER A 62 7.37 -6.78 -0.84
N ILE A 63 6.80 -6.73 -2.04
CA ILE A 63 5.46 -7.30 -2.29
C ILE A 63 5.58 -8.80 -2.52
N GLU A 64 4.84 -9.57 -1.72
CA GLU A 64 4.67 -11.00 -1.86
C GLU A 64 3.26 -11.32 -2.39
N TRP A 65 3.20 -12.02 -3.53
CA TRP A 65 1.95 -12.33 -4.20
C TRP A 65 1.33 -13.60 -3.62
N VAL A 66 0.22 -13.47 -2.89
CA VAL A 66 -0.46 -14.58 -2.19
C VAL A 66 -1.67 -15.09 -2.97
N ASN A 67 -2.06 -16.33 -2.71
CA ASN A 67 -3.30 -16.92 -3.23
C ASN A 67 -4.49 -16.68 -2.29
N ASP A 68 -4.20 -16.27 -1.06
CA ASP A 68 -5.13 -16.18 0.04
C ASP A 68 -5.67 -14.76 0.10
N LEU A 69 -6.97 -14.63 -0.12
CA LEU A 69 -7.58 -13.31 -0.13
C LEU A 69 -7.53 -12.69 1.27
N SER A 70 -7.67 -13.52 2.30
CA SER A 70 -7.65 -13.08 3.70
C SER A 70 -6.36 -12.38 4.14
N SER A 71 -5.22 -12.65 3.49
CA SER A 71 -3.92 -12.04 3.78
C SER A 71 -3.67 -10.77 2.96
N HIS A 72 -4.60 -10.37 2.09
CA HIS A 72 -4.42 -9.20 1.24
C HIS A 72 -4.24 -7.90 2.06
N CYS A 73 -3.26 -7.08 1.67
CA CYS A 73 -2.78 -5.90 2.38
C CYS A 73 -2.27 -6.17 3.80
N GLN A 74 -2.00 -7.42 4.18
CA GLN A 74 -1.34 -7.70 5.45
C GLN A 74 0.14 -7.30 5.35
N PHE A 75 0.58 -6.46 6.28
CA PHE A 75 1.97 -6.04 6.37
C PHE A 75 2.64 -6.72 7.56
N ASP A 76 3.82 -7.27 7.34
CA ASP A 76 4.67 -7.83 8.38
C ASP A 76 5.93 -6.97 8.54
N PRO A 77 6.03 -6.19 9.64
CA PRO A 77 7.19 -5.33 9.91
C PRO A 77 8.50 -6.11 10.10
N ALA A 78 8.44 -7.34 10.61
CA ALA A 78 9.63 -8.14 10.89
C ALA A 78 10.27 -8.64 9.58
N THR A 79 9.46 -9.11 8.65
CA THR A 79 9.95 -9.61 7.36
C THR A 79 10.00 -8.54 6.26
N LYS A 80 9.42 -7.35 6.51
CA LYS A 80 9.25 -6.27 5.53
C LYS A 80 8.55 -6.76 4.26
N LYS A 81 7.50 -7.53 4.46
CA LYS A 81 6.69 -8.10 3.38
C LYS A 81 5.28 -7.56 3.45
N LEU A 82 4.78 -7.12 2.29
CA LEU A 82 3.39 -6.77 2.08
C LEU A 82 2.74 -7.85 1.23
N TYR A 83 1.75 -8.54 1.79
CA TYR A 83 1.06 -9.62 1.11
C TYR A 83 -0.06 -9.07 0.24
N ILE A 84 0.01 -9.29 -1.07
CA ILE A 84 -0.99 -8.84 -2.05
C ILE A 84 -1.55 -10.05 -2.77
N PHE A 85 -2.87 -10.22 -2.70
CA PHE A 85 -3.58 -11.24 -3.48
C PHE A 85 -3.24 -11.15 -4.98
N ARG A 86 -3.18 -12.27 -5.70
CA ARG A 86 -2.69 -12.27 -7.10
C ARG A 86 -3.76 -12.32 -8.20
N PHE A 87 -5.04 -12.46 -7.86
CA PHE A 87 -6.12 -12.70 -8.83
C PHE A 87 -7.32 -11.72 -8.70
N PRO A 88 -7.13 -10.40 -8.84
CA PRO A 88 -8.21 -9.43 -8.73
C PRO A 88 -9.36 -9.64 -9.73
N SER A 89 -9.16 -10.36 -10.85
CA SER A 89 -10.26 -10.77 -11.74
C SER A 89 -11.33 -11.57 -11.01
N ARG A 90 -10.97 -12.39 -10.01
CA ARG A 90 -11.95 -13.12 -9.19
C ARG A 90 -12.87 -12.16 -8.43
N CYS A 91 -12.29 -11.14 -7.80
CA CYS A 91 -13.05 -10.09 -7.10
C CYS A 91 -13.94 -9.30 -8.08
N ALA A 92 -13.43 -8.97 -9.27
CA ALA A 92 -14.19 -8.25 -10.28
C ALA A 92 -15.36 -9.08 -10.84
N LEU A 93 -15.15 -10.36 -11.14
CA LEU A 93 -16.18 -11.28 -11.62
C LEU A 93 -17.30 -11.49 -10.59
N ASP A 94 -16.96 -11.56 -9.31
CA ASP A 94 -17.96 -11.72 -8.25
C ASP A 94 -18.84 -10.48 -8.11
N LEU A 95 -18.27 -9.29 -8.29
CA LEU A 95 -19.01 -8.03 -8.27
C LEU A 95 -19.94 -7.86 -9.49
N THR A 96 -19.63 -8.47 -10.64
CA THR A 96 -20.48 -8.39 -11.84
C THR A 96 -21.51 -9.51 -11.93
N ASN A 97 -21.16 -10.74 -11.53
CA ASN A 97 -21.99 -11.93 -11.73
C ASN A 97 -22.77 -12.35 -10.47
N LYS A 98 -22.47 -11.80 -9.29
CA LYS A 98 -23.15 -12.04 -7.98
C LYS A 98 -23.37 -13.50 -7.55
N ARG A 99 -22.89 -14.49 -8.31
CA ARG A 99 -23.16 -15.92 -8.09
C ARG A 99 -22.34 -16.48 -6.93
N TRP A 100 -21.08 -16.07 -6.82
CA TRP A 100 -20.16 -16.47 -5.76
C TRP A 100 -20.47 -15.80 -4.43
N SER A 101 -20.96 -14.56 -4.44
CA SER A 101 -21.32 -13.85 -3.21
C SER A 101 -22.45 -14.55 -2.44
N VAL A 102 -23.37 -15.23 -3.14
CA VAL A 102 -24.41 -16.07 -2.51
C VAL A 102 -23.82 -17.32 -1.83
N VAL A 103 -22.88 -18.00 -2.49
CA VAL A 103 -22.22 -19.19 -1.93
C VAL A 103 -21.34 -18.81 -0.75
N ILE A 104 -20.50 -17.78 -0.91
CA ILE A 104 -19.66 -17.24 0.15
C ILE A 104 -20.52 -16.81 1.32
N HIS A 105 -21.59 -16.05 1.11
CA HIS A 105 -22.50 -15.64 2.18
C HIS A 105 -23.10 -16.86 2.91
N SER A 106 -23.51 -17.90 2.18
CA SER A 106 -24.03 -19.14 2.77
C SER A 106 -22.98 -19.86 3.62
N VAL A 107 -21.75 -19.94 3.13
CA VAL A 107 -20.60 -20.52 3.83
C VAL A 107 -20.21 -19.67 5.06
N CYS A 108 -20.28 -18.34 4.95
CA CYS A 108 -20.06 -17.40 6.05
C CYS A 108 -21.10 -17.57 7.15
N ARG A 109 -22.37 -17.72 6.79
CA ARG A 109 -23.46 -17.98 7.74
C ARG A 109 -23.19 -19.24 8.56
N ILE A 110 -22.77 -20.32 7.90
CA ILE A 110 -22.42 -21.58 8.55
C ILE A 110 -21.16 -21.42 9.42
N ALA A 111 -20.12 -20.75 8.92
CA ALA A 111 -18.88 -20.53 9.65
C ALA A 111 -19.07 -19.66 10.92
N CYS A 112 -19.87 -18.60 10.82
CA CYS A 112 -20.20 -17.72 11.95
C CYS A 112 -21.08 -18.41 12.99
N ALA A 113 -22.07 -19.20 12.56
CA ALA A 113 -22.94 -19.96 13.46
C ALA A 113 -22.18 -20.96 14.33
N HIS A 114 -21.05 -21.49 13.84
CA HIS A 114 -20.30 -22.54 14.54
C HIS A 114 -19.06 -22.06 15.32
N THR A 115 -18.64 -20.79 15.23
CA THR A 115 -17.28 -20.40 15.67
C THR A 115 -17.15 -19.10 16.48
N CYS A 116 -18.24 -18.44 16.88
CA CYS A 116 -18.14 -17.18 17.62
C CYS A 116 -18.93 -17.23 18.94
N ARG A 117 -18.20 -17.27 20.06
CA ARG A 117 -18.76 -17.18 21.44
C ARG A 117 -19.20 -15.76 21.78
N ASN A 118 -18.63 -14.77 21.09
CA ASN A 118 -19.07 -13.38 21.10
C ASN A 118 -20.15 -13.20 20.04
N LYS A 119 -21.08 -12.26 20.24
CA LYS A 119 -22.19 -11.92 19.35
C LYS A 119 -21.68 -11.45 17.97
N CYS A 120 -21.15 -12.35 17.15
CA CYS A 120 -20.82 -12.08 15.76
C CYS A 120 -22.15 -11.84 15.02
N SER A 121 -22.48 -10.58 14.76
CA SER A 121 -23.58 -10.24 13.85
C SER A 121 -23.29 -10.87 12.50
N LEU A 122 -24.29 -11.57 11.93
CA LEU A 122 -24.25 -12.07 10.55
C LEU A 122 -23.75 -10.95 9.65
N LEU A 123 -22.58 -11.10 9.03
CA LEU A 123 -22.08 -10.05 8.14
C LEU A 123 -23.03 -9.99 6.94
N PRO A 124 -23.65 -8.82 6.66
CA PRO A 124 -24.49 -8.64 5.50
C PRO A 124 -23.76 -9.07 4.22
N HIS A 125 -24.51 -9.55 3.24
CA HIS A 125 -23.98 -9.87 1.90
C HIS A 125 -23.19 -8.68 1.29
N SER A 126 -23.61 -7.45 1.60
CA SER A 126 -22.90 -6.22 1.23
C SER A 126 -21.47 -6.15 1.77
N THR A 127 -21.14 -6.84 2.87
CA THR A 127 -19.77 -6.82 3.42
C THR A 127 -18.77 -7.59 2.55
N VAL A 128 -19.19 -8.67 1.91
CA VAL A 128 -18.31 -9.42 0.99
C VAL A 128 -18.07 -8.62 -0.29
N GLU A 129 -19.12 -7.99 -0.81
CA GLU A 129 -18.99 -7.07 -1.95
C GLU A 129 -18.10 -5.87 -1.61
N ASN A 130 -18.29 -5.26 -0.45
CA ASN A 130 -17.45 -4.17 0.04
C ASN A 130 -15.99 -4.62 0.14
N TYR A 131 -15.74 -5.82 0.68
CA TYR A 131 -14.39 -6.36 0.75
C TYR A 131 -13.74 -6.52 -0.63
N PHE A 132 -14.45 -7.07 -1.61
CA PHE A 132 -13.92 -7.18 -2.96
C PHE A 132 -13.67 -5.80 -3.59
N ARG A 133 -14.54 -4.82 -3.34
CA ARG A 133 -14.33 -3.44 -3.78
C ARG A 133 -13.07 -2.85 -3.14
N GLU A 134 -12.88 -3.03 -1.84
CA GLU A 134 -11.68 -2.60 -1.11
C GLU A 134 -10.42 -3.25 -1.66
N VAL A 135 -10.45 -4.55 -1.94
CA VAL A 135 -9.33 -5.27 -2.57
C VAL A 135 -8.98 -4.63 -3.90
N LEU A 136 -9.95 -4.38 -4.79
CA LEU A 136 -9.71 -3.73 -6.08
C LEU A 136 -9.19 -2.30 -5.91
N LEU A 137 -9.75 -1.54 -4.97
CA LEU A 137 -9.36 -0.15 -4.69
C LEU A 137 -7.94 -0.06 -4.14
N SER A 138 -7.52 -1.02 -3.32
CA SER A 138 -6.16 -1.06 -2.77
C SER A 138 -5.08 -1.12 -3.86
N TYR A 139 -5.33 -1.78 -5.00
CA TYR A 139 -4.38 -1.74 -6.13
C TYR A 139 -4.24 -0.34 -6.71
N ARG A 140 -5.34 0.42 -6.75
CA ARG A 140 -5.33 1.80 -7.23
C ARG A 140 -4.58 2.70 -6.26
N LEU A 141 -4.77 2.50 -4.96
CA LEU A 141 -4.00 3.16 -3.92
C LEU A 141 -2.49 2.85 -4.04
N LEU A 142 -2.11 1.58 -4.13
CA LEU A 142 -0.71 1.14 -4.13
C LEU A 142 0.02 1.42 -5.45
N PHE A 143 -0.62 1.21 -6.60
CA PHE A 143 0.05 1.23 -7.90
C PHE A 143 -0.47 2.30 -8.85
N GLY A 144 -1.70 2.79 -8.62
CA GLY A 144 -2.38 3.71 -9.52
C GLY A 144 -1.83 5.12 -9.43
N HIS A 145 -1.47 5.62 -8.24
CA HIS A 145 -1.16 7.03 -8.05
C HIS A 145 0.12 7.49 -8.80
N ASP A 146 1.23 6.74 -8.70
CA ASP A 146 2.52 7.16 -9.26
C ASP A 146 2.91 6.45 -10.57
N ASP A 147 3.42 7.22 -11.53
CA ASP A 147 3.85 6.70 -12.83
C ASP A 147 5.06 5.76 -12.73
N ARG A 148 5.96 5.95 -11.76
CA ARG A 148 7.09 5.03 -11.54
C ARG A 148 6.60 3.75 -10.87
N SER A 149 5.64 3.83 -9.94
CA SER A 149 4.94 2.67 -9.36
C SER A 149 4.33 1.80 -10.46
N ARG A 150 3.62 2.40 -11.43
CA ARG A 150 3.10 1.70 -12.60
C ARG A 150 4.21 1.03 -13.42
N LYS A 151 5.31 1.73 -13.70
CA LYS A 151 6.47 1.18 -14.45
C LYS A 151 7.15 0.03 -13.70
N LEU A 152 7.36 0.16 -12.39
CA LEU A 152 7.94 -0.86 -11.53
C LEU A 152 7.05 -2.10 -11.46
N CYS A 153 5.74 -1.90 -11.35
CA CYS A 153 4.76 -2.98 -11.39
C CYS A 153 4.80 -3.69 -12.75
N ARG A 154 4.77 -2.94 -13.87
CA ARG A 154 4.92 -3.49 -15.22
C ARG A 154 6.16 -4.37 -15.35
N LYS A 155 7.31 -3.85 -14.96
CA LYS A 155 8.60 -4.54 -15.08
C LYS A 155 8.68 -5.79 -14.21
N LYS A 156 8.23 -5.71 -12.96
CA LYS A 156 8.39 -6.80 -11.98
C LYS A 156 7.36 -7.91 -12.16
N LEU A 157 6.11 -7.56 -12.49
CA LEU A 157 5.06 -8.56 -12.65
C LEU A 157 5.06 -9.18 -14.03
N PHE A 158 5.18 -8.38 -15.09
CA PHE A 158 4.88 -8.83 -16.46
C PHE A 158 6.13 -9.06 -17.32
N GLY A 159 7.32 -9.13 -16.69
CA GLY A 159 8.60 -9.17 -17.38
C GLY A 159 8.97 -10.51 -18.03
N LYS A 160 8.27 -11.62 -17.77
CA LYS A 160 8.52 -12.94 -18.39
C LYS A 160 7.25 -13.80 -18.41
N HIS A 161 6.88 -14.33 -19.58
CA HIS A 161 5.85 -15.34 -19.86
C HIS A 161 5.17 -16.01 -18.64
N ARG A 162 4.22 -15.33 -18.01
CA ARG A 162 3.19 -15.99 -17.19
C ARG A 162 1.83 -15.51 -17.66
N ALA A 163 0.87 -16.41 -17.65
CA ALA A 163 -0.53 -16.04 -17.78
C ALA A 163 -0.88 -15.17 -16.57
N HIS A 164 -0.87 -13.86 -16.77
CA HIS A 164 -1.20 -12.90 -15.73
C HIS A 164 -2.68 -12.53 -15.83
N ASP A 165 -3.24 -12.22 -14.67
CA ASP A 165 -4.58 -11.66 -14.56
C ASP A 165 -4.65 -10.32 -15.32
N SER A 166 -5.51 -10.26 -16.34
CA SER A 166 -5.66 -9.06 -17.18
C SER A 166 -6.23 -7.87 -16.40
N VAL A 167 -7.06 -8.14 -15.40
CA VAL A 167 -7.60 -7.12 -14.49
C VAL A 167 -6.49 -6.59 -13.60
N LEU A 168 -5.58 -7.44 -13.12
CA LEU A 168 -4.40 -7.02 -12.36
C LEU A 168 -3.53 -6.07 -13.18
N TYR A 169 -3.27 -6.42 -14.44
CA TYR A 169 -2.53 -5.54 -15.35
C TYR A 169 -3.22 -4.20 -15.51
N ALA A 170 -4.53 -4.18 -15.77
CA ALA A 170 -5.28 -2.96 -15.93
C ALA A 170 -5.26 -2.09 -14.65
N LEU A 171 -5.49 -2.69 -13.47
CA LEU A 171 -5.55 -1.97 -12.19
C LEU A 171 -4.23 -1.27 -11.85
N CYS A 172 -3.11 -1.95 -12.14
CA CYS A 172 -1.79 -1.46 -11.80
C CYS A 172 -1.19 -0.50 -12.83
N THR A 173 -1.76 -0.40 -14.04
CA THR A 173 -1.06 0.27 -15.15
C THR A 173 -1.87 1.32 -15.88
N TRP A 174 -3.19 1.25 -15.85
CA TRP A 174 -4.05 2.19 -16.55
C TRP A 174 -4.29 3.44 -15.71
N LYS A 175 -4.25 4.61 -16.36
CA LYS A 175 -4.55 5.90 -15.73
C LYS A 175 -6.06 6.09 -15.52
N ASN A 176 -6.87 5.72 -16.52
CA ASN A 176 -8.32 6.00 -16.54
C ASN A 176 -9.18 4.74 -16.39
N MET A 177 -8.91 3.91 -15.37
CA MET A 177 -9.64 2.66 -15.14
C MET A 177 -11.15 2.85 -14.94
N ALA A 178 -11.55 3.93 -14.25
CA ALA A 178 -12.96 4.21 -13.96
C ALA A 178 -13.81 4.45 -15.22
N LYS A 179 -13.21 4.89 -16.33
CA LYS A 179 -13.90 5.05 -17.62
C LYS A 179 -13.96 3.74 -18.42
N ALA A 180 -13.03 2.83 -18.18
CA ALA A 180 -12.91 1.57 -18.89
C ALA A 180 -13.66 0.41 -18.22
N THR A 181 -14.17 0.60 -17.00
CA THR A 181 -14.83 -0.44 -16.21
C THR A 181 -16.13 0.09 -15.61
N ASN A 182 -17.07 -0.80 -15.29
CA ASN A 182 -18.32 -0.47 -14.59
C ASN A 182 -18.11 -0.16 -13.09
N PHE A 183 -16.90 0.25 -12.69
CA PHE A 183 -16.50 0.46 -11.30
C PHE A 183 -16.02 1.91 -11.10
N PRO A 184 -16.95 2.88 -10.99
CA PRO A 184 -16.60 4.30 -10.84
C PRO A 184 -15.78 4.57 -9.56
N GLN A 185 -15.93 3.74 -8.53
CA GLN A 185 -15.20 3.85 -7.28
C GLN A 185 -13.68 3.58 -7.39
N LEU A 186 -13.20 3.03 -8.51
CA LEU A 186 -11.77 2.75 -8.75
C LEU A 186 -10.97 3.96 -9.28
N GLN A 187 -11.54 5.15 -9.15
CA GLN A 187 -10.87 6.40 -9.50
C GLN A 187 -9.66 6.62 -8.58
N GLU A 188 -8.55 7.06 -9.16
CA GLU A 188 -7.37 7.47 -8.39
C GLU A 188 -7.69 8.75 -7.62
N ARG A 189 -7.44 8.73 -6.31
CA ARG A 189 -7.55 9.87 -5.40
C ARG A 189 -6.22 10.06 -4.67
N GLU A 190 -5.98 11.29 -4.21
CA GLU A 190 -4.81 11.61 -3.38
C GLU A 190 -5.01 11.25 -1.91
N MET A 191 -6.27 11.30 -1.46
CA MET A 191 -6.66 11.01 -0.08
C MET A 191 -7.81 10.01 -0.08
N TYR A 192 -7.76 9.09 0.88
CA TYR A 192 -8.78 8.08 1.11
C TYR A 192 -9.16 8.09 2.59
N GLU A 193 -10.44 7.89 2.86
CA GLU A 193 -10.96 7.78 4.21
C GLU A 193 -11.13 6.30 4.55
N PRO A 194 -10.34 5.73 5.47
CA PRO A 194 -10.40 4.30 5.82
C PRO A 194 -11.80 3.88 6.27
N ALA A 195 -12.51 4.73 7.00
CA ALA A 195 -13.86 4.42 7.47
C ALA A 195 -14.89 4.24 6.34
N ILE A 196 -14.67 4.88 5.18
CA ILE A 196 -15.60 4.89 4.04
C ILE A 196 -15.07 4.00 2.92
N ASP A 197 -13.83 4.23 2.50
CA ASP A 197 -13.21 3.57 1.35
C ASP A 197 -12.63 2.20 1.70
N PHE A 198 -12.25 1.96 2.96
CA PHE A 198 -11.61 0.72 3.41
C PHE A 198 -12.11 0.21 4.79
N PRO A 199 -13.42 -0.02 4.99
CA PRO A 199 -13.93 -0.41 6.31
C PRO A 199 -13.33 -1.74 6.85
N ILE A 200 -12.80 -2.60 5.99
CA ILE A 200 -12.20 -3.89 6.37
C ILE A 200 -10.67 -3.86 6.31
N LEU A 201 -10.10 -3.31 5.23
CA LEU A 201 -8.65 -3.22 5.00
C LEU A 201 -8.00 -2.00 5.66
N GLY A 202 -8.80 -1.03 6.11
CA GLY A 202 -8.35 0.27 6.57
C GLY A 202 -7.32 0.18 7.69
N ASN A 203 -7.54 -0.69 8.68
CA ASN A 203 -6.56 -0.89 9.76
C ASN A 203 -5.21 -1.42 9.25
N ARG A 204 -5.23 -2.31 8.26
CA ARG A 204 -3.99 -2.86 7.69
C ARG A 204 -3.22 -1.81 6.90
N LEU A 205 -3.94 -0.99 6.13
CA LEU A 205 -3.37 0.11 5.37
C LEU A 205 -2.89 1.25 6.29
N ALA A 206 -3.61 1.53 7.38
CA ALA A 206 -3.18 2.50 8.39
C ALA A 206 -1.90 2.05 9.10
N THR A 207 -1.81 0.77 9.49
CA THR A 207 -0.58 0.19 10.05
C THR A 207 0.60 0.32 9.09
N LEU A 208 0.37 0.07 7.79
CA LEU A 208 1.37 0.25 6.75
C LEU A 208 1.79 1.72 6.61
N GLN A 209 0.83 2.65 6.56
CA GLN A 209 1.10 4.09 6.48
C GLN A 209 1.91 4.57 7.69
N GLU A 210 1.50 4.22 8.91
CA GLU A 210 2.20 4.58 10.13
C GLU A 210 3.66 4.09 10.09
N TYR A 211 3.87 2.84 9.68
CA TYR A 211 5.22 2.30 9.52
C TYR A 211 6.05 3.11 8.52
N ILE A 212 5.48 3.50 7.36
CA ILE A 212 6.20 4.27 6.34
C ILE A 212 6.50 5.70 6.82
N LEU A 213 5.56 6.33 7.53
CA LEU A 213 5.75 7.68 8.09
C LEU A 213 6.84 7.72 9.16
N GLN A 214 7.02 6.63 9.92
CA GLN A 214 8.12 6.51 10.88
C GLN A 214 9.49 6.33 10.22
N GLN A 215 9.57 5.89 8.96
CA GLN A 215 10.84 5.76 8.26
C GLN A 215 11.34 7.11 7.72
N LYS A 216 12.55 7.50 8.16
CA LYS A 216 13.28 8.61 7.57
C LYS A 216 13.98 8.16 6.28
N PRO A 217 13.98 8.97 5.21
CA PRO A 217 14.75 8.68 4.01
C PRO A 217 16.24 8.58 4.38
N ARG A 218 16.90 7.51 3.94
CA ARG A 218 18.28 7.20 4.34
C ARG A 218 19.30 7.76 3.36
N THR A 219 18.88 7.93 2.10
CA THR A 219 19.74 8.38 1.00
C THR A 219 19.28 9.74 0.48
N TRP A 220 20.18 10.65 0.14
CA TRP A 220 19.83 11.93 -0.52
C TRP A 220 18.94 11.73 -1.76
N ALA A 221 19.22 10.70 -2.57
CA ALA A 221 18.38 10.33 -3.71
C ALA A 221 16.94 9.94 -3.30
N GLU A 222 16.76 9.30 -2.13
CA GLU A 222 15.45 9.00 -1.56
C GLU A 222 14.78 10.26 -1.06
N VAL A 223 15.51 11.20 -0.44
CA VAL A 223 14.93 12.49 -0.01
C VAL A 223 14.43 13.29 -1.21
N PHE A 224 15.18 13.30 -2.32
CA PHE A 224 14.73 13.95 -3.57
C PHE A 224 13.61 13.19 -4.29
N GLN A 225 13.47 11.89 -4.02
CA GLN A 225 12.40 11.06 -4.57
C GLN A 225 11.16 11.06 -3.67
N ASP A 226 11.28 11.52 -2.42
CA ASP A 226 10.20 11.60 -1.45
C ASP A 226 9.19 12.67 -1.87
N ARG A 227 8.03 12.22 -2.33
CA ARG A 227 6.94 13.07 -2.81
C ARG A 227 5.97 13.48 -1.70
N ARG A 228 6.19 13.01 -0.46
CA ARG A 228 5.34 13.34 0.69
C ARG A 228 5.42 14.82 1.07
N ASP A 229 6.59 15.45 0.86
CA ASP A 229 6.83 16.88 1.11
C ASP A 229 7.50 17.56 -0.09
N PRO A 230 6.74 17.93 -1.15
CA PRO A 230 7.31 18.55 -2.34
C PRO A 230 8.01 19.89 -2.06
N GLN A 231 7.62 20.58 -0.97
CA GLN A 231 8.15 21.87 -0.55
C GLN A 231 9.67 21.83 -0.27
N TRP A 232 10.17 20.74 0.33
CA TRP A 232 11.57 20.65 0.72
C TRP A 232 12.49 20.58 -0.51
N SER A 233 12.08 19.83 -1.53
CA SER A 233 12.84 19.70 -2.78
C SER A 233 12.97 21.04 -3.52
N PHE A 234 11.90 21.85 -3.56
CA PHE A 234 11.90 23.16 -4.22
C PHE A 234 12.78 24.16 -3.46
N ASN A 235 12.64 24.24 -2.13
CA ASN A 235 13.44 25.14 -1.29
C ASN A 235 14.94 24.84 -1.43
N PHE A 236 15.33 23.56 -1.48
CA PHE A 236 16.72 23.19 -1.68
C PHE A 236 17.26 23.61 -3.06
N TRP A 237 16.51 23.36 -4.14
CA TRP A 237 16.91 23.78 -5.49
C TRP A 237 17.01 25.31 -5.61
N ALA A 238 16.07 26.04 -5.01
CA ALA A 238 16.13 27.50 -4.96
C ALA A 238 17.42 27.98 -4.27
N VAL A 239 17.76 27.41 -3.11
CA VAL A 239 19.00 27.75 -2.39
C VAL A 239 20.24 27.41 -3.20
N MET A 240 20.30 26.26 -3.87
CA MET A 240 21.43 25.86 -4.70
C MET A 240 21.64 26.79 -5.91
N ILE A 241 20.55 27.17 -6.59
CA ILE A 241 20.62 28.06 -7.76
C ILE A 241 20.99 29.47 -7.32
N ILE A 242 20.34 30.00 -6.28
CA ILE A 242 20.61 31.34 -5.77
C ILE A 242 22.05 31.42 -5.24
N GLY A 243 22.45 30.47 -4.38
CA GLY A 243 23.81 30.42 -3.83
C GLY A 243 24.87 30.27 -4.91
N GLY A 244 24.64 29.39 -5.90
CA GLY A 244 25.54 29.22 -7.04
C GLY A 244 25.68 30.50 -7.87
N ALA A 245 24.57 31.18 -8.16
CA ALA A 245 24.57 32.44 -8.89
C ALA A 245 25.31 33.55 -8.12
N THR A 246 25.13 33.65 -6.79
CA THR A 246 25.83 34.64 -5.96
C THR A 246 27.33 34.42 -5.96
N ILE A 247 27.80 33.17 -5.83
CA ILE A 247 29.23 32.85 -5.89
C ILE A 247 29.79 33.22 -7.27
N LEU A 248 29.09 32.87 -8.35
CA LEU A 248 29.56 33.14 -9.70
C LEU A 248 29.65 34.64 -9.98
N LEU A 249 28.63 35.41 -9.63
CA LEU A 249 28.63 36.87 -9.73
C LEU A 249 29.74 37.51 -8.87
N GLY A 250 29.94 37.02 -7.64
CA GLY A 250 31.01 37.47 -6.75
C GLY A 250 32.39 37.23 -7.35
N THR A 251 32.64 36.05 -7.91
CA THR A 251 33.92 35.76 -8.58
C THR A 251 34.16 36.65 -9.80
N LEU A 252 33.12 36.90 -10.60
CA LEU A 252 33.21 37.79 -11.75
C LEU A 252 33.56 39.22 -11.32
N GLN A 253 32.93 39.71 -10.26
CA GLN A 253 33.18 41.04 -9.72
C GLN A 253 34.63 41.18 -9.23
N VAL A 254 35.16 40.19 -8.51
CA VAL A 254 36.56 40.20 -8.05
C VAL A 254 37.53 40.23 -9.23
N VAL A 255 37.28 39.44 -10.29
CA VAL A 255 38.11 39.42 -11.49
C VAL A 255 38.09 40.78 -12.21
N LEU A 256 36.91 41.38 -12.39
CA LEU A 256 36.78 42.68 -13.02
C LEU A 256 37.49 43.78 -12.23
N SER A 257 37.36 43.79 -10.90
CA SER A 257 38.06 44.74 -10.03
C SER A 257 39.57 44.60 -10.09
N ALA A 258 40.09 43.36 -10.16
CA ALA A 258 41.53 43.12 -10.30
C ALA A 258 42.06 43.60 -11.66
N LEU A 259 41.32 43.37 -12.74
CA LEU A 259 41.67 43.85 -14.08
C LEU A 259 41.67 45.37 -14.17
N GLN A 260 40.69 46.04 -13.56
CA GLN A 260 40.64 47.51 -13.49
C GLN A 260 41.86 48.07 -12.74
N LEU A 261 42.19 47.50 -11.58
CA LEU A 261 43.36 47.92 -10.80
C LEU A 261 44.66 47.75 -11.60
N ALA A 262 44.83 46.61 -12.27
CA ALA A 262 46.00 46.36 -13.11
C ALA A 262 46.09 47.35 -14.29
N ALA A 263 44.97 47.64 -14.94
CA ALA A 263 44.90 48.60 -16.04
C ALA A 263 45.17 50.04 -15.58
N THR A 264 44.77 50.42 -14.36
CA THR A 264 45.04 51.75 -13.79
C THR A 264 46.48 51.93 -13.30
N ILE A 265 47.13 50.87 -12.79
CA ILE A 265 48.52 50.95 -12.32
C ILE A 265 49.53 50.89 -13.49
N LYS A 266 49.23 50.14 -14.56
CA LYS A 266 50.12 50.03 -15.72
C LYS A 266 50.55 51.37 -16.36
N PRO A 267 49.70 52.40 -16.49
CA PRO A 267 50.10 53.69 -17.06
C PRO A 267 50.92 54.59 -16.12
N SER A 268 51.02 54.31 -14.81
CA SER A 268 51.78 55.14 -13.87
C SER A 268 53.25 54.73 -13.69
N LEU A 269 53.64 53.53 -14.13
CA LEU A 269 55.03 53.02 -14.08
C LEU A 269 55.81 53.22 -15.39
N GLY A 270 55.18 53.75 -16.43
CA GLY A 270 55.76 53.92 -17.77
C GLY A 270 56.16 55.36 -18.13
N ARG A 271 56.29 56.26 -17.15
CA ARG A 271 56.72 57.65 -17.36
C ARG A 271 57.89 57.99 -16.45
#